data_AF-A0A026VYL3-F1
#
_entry.id   AF-A0A026VYL3-F1
#
_cell.length_a   1.000
_cell.length_b   1.000
_cell.length_c   1.000
_cell.angle_alpha   90.00
_cell.angle_beta   90.00
_cell.angle_gamma   90.00
#
_symmetry.space_group_name_H-M   'P 1'
#
loop_
_entity.id
_entity.type
_entity.pdbx_description
1 polymer ?
#
loop_
_entity_poly.entity_id
_entity_poly.type
_entity_poly.pdbx_seq_one_letter_code
_entity_poly.pdbx_strand_id
1 'polypeptide(L)'
;MICIKKQYFNWNRVLLLPMGLWPDEETKFTRFRAQLFYYLLMSNIAFQLSRILFAEYSFDLVIKILSSSSFFFSLAIFFMCFWINMKTMKYLLHQLQHIYDRLKDKKEIAIYEKYGYIGKCISARVTIFTICGLFFNFIIIYSPFILDVVIPKNESYAIFMMEIVTKYFVVSEKYYFLIIVHMNATFSVGLIVLTGTGTMMISYFKYACGMFEITRYNVSWYLAPVDIQKMILFLLQRGSRTFTLNVGGLFTASFECFATMTSASVSYFTFMYSIQQ
;
A
#
# COMPACT_ATOMS: atom_id res chain seq x y z
N MET A 1 16.00 17.87 -21.38
CA MET A 1 16.28 16.50 -20.91
C MET A 1 15.11 16.06 -20.03
N ILE A 2 14.38 15.03 -20.43
CA ILE A 2 13.18 14.58 -19.71
C ILE A 2 13.63 13.76 -18.49
N CYS A 3 13.23 14.17 -17.29
CA CYS A 3 13.54 13.44 -16.06
C CYS A 3 12.41 12.44 -15.76
N ILE A 4 12.66 11.16 -16.01
CA ILE A 4 11.69 10.07 -15.78
C ILE A 4 11.22 10.05 -14.33
N LYS A 5 12.14 10.32 -13.40
CA LYS A 5 11.85 10.39 -11.96
C LYS A 5 10.71 11.37 -11.67
N LYS A 6 10.80 12.58 -12.22
CA LYS A 6 9.81 13.65 -12.01
C LYS A 6 8.51 13.40 -12.76
N GLN A 7 8.58 12.74 -13.93
CA GLN A 7 7.40 12.56 -14.77
C GLN A 7 6.53 11.37 -14.37
N TYR A 8 7.15 10.25 -13.97
CA TYR A 8 6.45 8.98 -13.75
C TYR A 8 6.41 8.53 -12.28
N PHE A 9 7.38 8.95 -11.45
CA PHE A 9 7.46 8.57 -10.04
C PHE A 9 6.99 9.69 -9.08
N ASN A 10 6.34 10.74 -9.58
CA ASN A 10 5.95 11.89 -8.77
C ASN A 10 5.04 11.51 -7.58
N TRP A 11 4.05 10.66 -7.79
CA TRP A 11 3.16 10.18 -6.71
C TRP A 11 3.91 9.42 -5.62
N ASN A 12 4.83 8.53 -6.02
CA ASN A 12 5.64 7.78 -5.07
C ASN A 12 6.57 8.71 -4.28
N ARG A 13 7.10 9.76 -4.93
CA ARG A 13 7.88 10.80 -4.26
C ARG A 13 7.05 11.53 -3.21
N VAL A 14 5.82 11.94 -3.53
CA VAL A 14 4.93 12.63 -2.57
C VAL A 14 4.64 11.76 -1.34
N LEU A 15 4.49 10.44 -1.51
CA LEU A 15 4.24 9.53 -0.38
C LEU A 15 5.48 9.24 0.46
N LEU A 16 6.64 8.98 -0.17
CA LEU A 16 7.84 8.51 0.53
C LEU A 16 8.72 9.63 1.08
N LEU A 17 8.65 10.84 0.50
CA LEU A 17 9.47 11.98 0.90
C LEU A 17 9.16 12.49 2.32
N PRO A 18 7.89 12.68 2.74
CA PRO A 18 7.57 13.07 4.12
C PRO A 18 8.03 12.02 5.13
N MET A 19 7.94 10.73 4.74
CA MET A 19 8.34 9.59 5.56
C MET A 19 9.87 9.39 5.62
N GLY A 20 10.64 10.17 4.86
CA GLY A 20 12.11 10.07 4.81
C GLY A 20 12.63 8.82 4.09
N LEU A 21 11.77 8.13 3.33
CA LEU A 21 12.09 6.90 2.60
C LEU A 21 12.42 7.14 1.11
N TRP A 22 12.44 8.39 0.65
CA TRP A 22 12.73 8.67 -0.76
C TRP A 22 14.22 8.42 -1.10
N PRO A 23 14.56 7.58 -2.10
CA PRO A 23 15.95 7.14 -2.31
C PRO A 23 16.97 8.20 -2.73
N ASP A 24 16.55 9.33 -3.32
CA ASP A 24 17.51 10.33 -3.82
C ASP A 24 17.97 11.33 -2.73
N GLU A 25 17.21 11.50 -1.65
CA GLU A 25 17.45 12.54 -0.63
C GLU A 25 17.98 11.93 0.68
N GLU A 26 19.24 11.49 0.69
CA GLU A 26 19.92 10.98 1.89
C GLU A 26 20.58 12.12 2.68
N THR A 27 19.81 12.85 3.47
CA THR A 27 20.34 13.81 4.45
C THR A 27 20.31 13.21 5.86
N LYS A 28 21.05 13.80 6.81
CA LYS A 28 20.93 13.40 8.24
C LYS A 28 19.49 13.53 8.74
N PHE A 29 18.76 14.53 8.24
CA PHE A 29 17.38 14.81 8.64
C PHE A 29 16.36 13.82 8.07
N THR A 30 16.50 13.37 6.82
CA THR A 30 15.60 12.36 6.25
C THR A 30 15.74 11.01 6.96
N ARG A 31 16.96 10.61 7.32
CA ARG A 31 17.21 9.44 8.17
C ARG A 31 16.58 9.57 9.56
N PHE A 32 16.70 10.75 10.18
CA PHE A 32 16.07 11.00 11.47
C PHE A 32 14.53 10.87 11.41
N ARG A 33 13.89 11.50 10.41
CA ARG A 33 12.42 11.40 10.20
C ARG A 33 11.96 9.96 10.07
N ALA A 34 12.66 9.19 9.24
CA ALA A 34 12.27 7.83 8.98
C ALA A 34 12.49 6.95 10.23
N GLN A 35 13.54 7.21 11.03
CA GLN A 35 13.77 6.50 12.29
C GLN A 35 12.68 6.81 13.32
N LEU A 36 12.19 8.05 13.37
CA LEU A 36 11.06 8.45 14.19
C LEU A 36 9.78 7.68 13.81
N PHE A 37 9.45 7.58 12.52
CA PHE A 37 8.28 6.82 12.06
C PHE A 37 8.41 5.32 12.34
N TYR A 38 9.62 4.76 12.26
CA TYR A 38 9.87 3.38 12.66
C TYR A 38 9.62 3.17 14.16
N TYR A 39 10.13 4.06 15.01
CA TYR A 39 9.87 3.99 16.45
C TYR A 39 8.38 4.14 16.78
N LEU A 40 7.65 4.97 16.03
CA LEU A 40 6.20 5.10 16.17
C LEU A 40 5.48 3.75 15.89
N LEU A 41 5.89 3.02 14.85
CA LEU A 41 5.37 1.67 14.57
C LEU A 41 5.73 0.68 15.69
N MET A 42 6.97 0.71 16.16
CA MET A 42 7.44 -0.17 17.25
C MET A 42 6.77 0.12 18.59
N SER A 43 6.47 1.39 18.90
CA SER A 43 5.78 1.74 20.16
C SER A 43 4.37 1.17 20.21
N ASN A 44 3.65 1.10 19.07
CA ASN A 44 2.32 0.48 19.03
C ASN A 44 2.40 -1.04 19.24
N ILE A 45 3.38 -1.71 18.59
CA ILE A 45 3.61 -3.14 18.82
C ILE A 45 3.94 -3.41 20.29
N ALA A 46 4.84 -2.63 20.89
CA ALA A 46 5.21 -2.75 22.30
C ALA A 46 4.00 -2.52 23.22
N PHE A 47 3.19 -1.51 22.92
CA PHE A 47 1.94 -1.23 23.64
C PHE A 47 0.98 -2.43 23.59
N GLN A 48 0.70 -2.99 22.41
CA GLN A 48 -0.19 -4.14 22.27
C GLN A 48 0.34 -5.38 22.99
N LEU A 49 1.65 -5.68 22.88
CA LEU A 49 2.27 -6.81 23.56
C LEU A 49 2.31 -6.65 25.08
N SER A 50 2.53 -5.42 25.58
CA SER A 50 2.51 -5.16 27.03
C SER A 50 1.17 -5.54 27.65
N ARG A 51 0.06 -5.40 26.92
CA ARG A 51 -1.27 -5.77 27.42
C ARG A 51 -1.45 -7.26 27.63
N ILE A 52 -0.73 -8.11 26.87
CA ILE A 52 -0.73 -9.56 27.07
C ILE A 52 -0.12 -9.95 28.43
N LEU A 53 0.82 -9.14 28.95
CA LEU A 53 1.50 -9.40 30.21
C LEU A 53 0.69 -8.99 31.45
N PHE A 54 -0.26 -8.06 31.31
CA PHE A 54 -0.99 -7.46 32.43
C PHE A 54 -2.50 -7.75 32.46
N ALA A 55 -3.10 -8.28 31.38
CA ALA A 55 -4.53 -8.57 31.34
C ALA A 55 -4.86 -9.96 31.91
N GLU A 56 -5.95 -10.05 32.69
CA GLU A 56 -6.50 -11.34 33.13
C GLU A 56 -6.97 -12.16 31.92
N TYR A 57 -6.53 -13.42 31.86
CA TYR A 57 -6.50 -14.23 30.64
C TYR A 57 -7.88 -14.77 30.23
N SER A 58 -8.51 -14.15 29.23
CA SER A 58 -9.44 -14.84 28.34
C SER A 58 -8.73 -15.20 27.03
N PHE A 59 -8.84 -16.46 26.60
CA PHE A 59 -8.20 -16.93 25.36
C PHE A 59 -8.61 -16.10 24.13
N ASP A 60 -9.87 -15.64 24.06
CA ASP A 60 -10.38 -14.81 22.96
C ASP A 60 -9.67 -13.45 22.87
N LEU A 61 -9.43 -12.78 24.01
CA LEU A 61 -8.73 -11.49 24.05
C LEU A 61 -7.29 -11.63 23.56
N VAL A 62 -6.59 -12.69 23.99
CA VAL A 62 -5.19 -12.96 23.58
C VAL A 62 -5.09 -13.18 22.07
N ILE A 63 -5.99 -13.98 21.49
CA ILE A 63 -6.00 -14.25 20.04
C ILE A 63 -6.23 -12.95 19.27
N LYS A 64 -7.17 -12.10 19.71
CA LYS A 64 -7.44 -10.82 19.05
C LYS A 64 -6.26 -9.86 19.11
N ILE A 65 -5.60 -9.73 20.27
CA ILE A 65 -4.42 -8.85 20.43
C ILE A 65 -3.26 -9.36 19.58
N LEU A 66 -3.02 -10.68 19.54
CA LEU A 66 -1.96 -11.27 18.74
C LEU A 66 -2.22 -11.09 17.23
N SER A 67 -3.48 -11.27 16.80
CA SER A 67 -3.89 -11.02 15.41
C SER A 67 -3.66 -9.55 15.02
N SER A 68 -4.11 -8.60 15.84
CA SER A 68 -3.84 -7.17 15.63
C SER A 68 -2.33 -6.87 15.59
N SER A 69 -1.56 -7.41 16.54
CA SER A 69 -0.11 -7.19 16.61
C SER A 69 0.60 -7.72 15.38
N SER A 70 0.18 -8.89 14.87
CA SER A 70 0.77 -9.50 13.67
C SER A 70 0.67 -8.61 12.43
N PHE A 71 -0.43 -7.87 12.29
CA PHE A 71 -0.62 -6.90 11.22
C PHE A 71 0.41 -5.76 11.32
N PHE A 72 0.60 -5.17 12.51
CA PHE A 72 1.61 -4.13 12.71
C PHE A 72 3.05 -4.62 12.55
N PHE A 73 3.34 -5.87 12.95
CA PHE A 73 4.62 -6.51 12.67
C PHE A 73 4.89 -6.61 11.16
N SER A 74 3.89 -7.01 10.38
CA SER A 74 4.04 -7.08 8.92
C SER A 74 4.42 -5.73 8.32
N LEU A 75 3.77 -4.65 8.77
CA LEU A 75 4.06 -3.28 8.32
C LEU A 75 5.47 -2.83 8.73
N ALA A 76 5.91 -3.14 9.95
CA ALA A 76 7.25 -2.82 10.43
C ALA A 76 8.34 -3.56 9.63
N ILE A 77 8.10 -4.85 9.31
CA ILE A 77 9.00 -5.64 8.47
C ILE A 77 9.10 -5.03 7.07
N PHE A 78 7.97 -4.68 6.44
CA PHE A 78 7.98 -4.03 5.11
C PHE A 78 8.75 -2.71 5.13
N PHE A 79 8.54 -1.89 6.16
CA PHE A 79 9.27 -0.63 6.35
C PHE A 79 10.79 -0.87 6.44
N MET A 80 11.22 -1.81 7.29
CA MET A 80 12.63 -2.14 7.48
C MET A 80 13.27 -2.74 6.21
N CYS A 81 12.56 -3.64 5.54
CA CYS A 81 13.00 -4.24 4.28
C CYS A 81 13.28 -3.16 3.22
N PHE A 82 12.37 -2.20 3.08
CA PHE A 82 12.57 -1.11 2.12
C PHE A 82 13.70 -0.17 2.54
N TRP A 83 13.81 0.15 3.83
CA TRP A 83 14.89 0.98 4.36
C TRP A 83 16.27 0.42 4.03
N ILE A 84 16.49 -0.87 4.33
CA ILE A 84 17.78 -1.53 4.10
C ILE A 84 18.11 -1.52 2.60
N ASN A 85 17.10 -1.76 1.75
CA ASN A 85 17.24 -1.81 0.30
C ASN A 85 17.17 -0.43 -0.39
N MET A 86 17.17 0.67 0.35
CA MET A 86 17.00 2.02 -0.22
C MET A 86 18.10 2.38 -1.23
N LYS A 87 19.35 1.97 -0.97
CA LYS A 87 20.48 2.14 -1.91
C LYS A 87 20.24 1.41 -3.23
N THR A 88 19.71 0.19 -3.16
CA THR A 88 19.34 -0.61 -4.34
C THR A 88 18.22 0.08 -5.13
N MET A 89 17.21 0.61 -4.45
CA MET A 89 16.13 1.36 -5.10
C MET A 89 16.63 2.63 -5.79
N LYS A 90 17.59 3.34 -5.19
CA LYS A 90 18.27 4.49 -5.81
C LYS A 90 19.03 4.09 -7.08
N TYR A 91 19.79 3.00 -6.99
CA TYR A 91 20.51 2.45 -8.14
C TYR A 91 19.57 2.09 -9.29
N LEU A 92 18.47 1.39 -9.02
CA LEU A 92 17.45 1.05 -10.02
C LEU A 92 16.86 2.29 -10.69
N LEU A 93 16.57 3.34 -9.92
CA LEU A 93 16.05 4.60 -10.45
C LEU A 93 17.06 5.30 -11.39
N HIS A 94 18.35 5.26 -11.04
CA HIS A 94 19.42 5.79 -11.89
C HIS A 94 19.61 4.95 -13.16
N GLN A 95 19.52 3.62 -13.05
CA GLN A 95 19.59 2.72 -14.20
C GLN A 95 18.46 2.98 -15.19
N LEU A 96 17.23 3.18 -14.72
CA LEU A 96 16.12 3.54 -15.61
C LEU A 96 16.38 4.83 -16.40
N GLN A 97 16.87 5.88 -15.74
CA GLN A 97 17.20 7.15 -16.41
C GLN A 97 18.33 6.95 -17.43
N HIS A 98 19.40 6.27 -17.04
CA HIS A 98 20.53 6.00 -17.92
C HIS A 98 20.13 5.19 -19.16
N ILE A 99 19.24 4.21 -19.00
CA ILE A 99 18.71 3.42 -20.12
C ILE A 99 17.93 4.33 -21.08
N TYR A 100 17.05 5.19 -20.57
CA TYR A 100 16.27 6.10 -21.41
C TYR A 100 17.15 7.07 -22.19
N ASP A 101 18.18 7.62 -21.56
CA ASP A 101 19.12 8.53 -22.23
C ASP A 101 19.92 7.85 -23.35
N ARG A 102 20.03 6.51 -23.34
CA ARG A 102 20.68 5.71 -24.39
C ARG A 102 19.77 5.31 -25.54
N LEU A 103 18.45 5.34 -25.37
CA LEU A 103 17.50 5.00 -26.42
C LEU A 103 17.52 6.08 -27.51
N LYS A 104 17.70 5.66 -28.77
CA LYS A 104 17.75 6.58 -29.94
C LYS A 104 16.59 6.40 -30.91
N ASP A 105 16.02 5.19 -31.00
CA ASP A 105 14.88 4.94 -31.87
C ASP A 105 13.59 5.48 -31.25
N LYS A 106 12.83 6.25 -32.05
CA LYS A 106 11.53 6.79 -31.67
C LYS A 106 10.55 5.70 -31.25
N LYS A 107 10.61 4.50 -31.86
CA LYS A 107 9.72 3.38 -31.52
C LYS A 107 10.06 2.77 -30.16
N GLU A 108 11.35 2.60 -29.85
CA GLU A 108 11.78 2.12 -28.54
C GLU A 108 11.38 3.09 -27.42
N ILE A 109 11.57 4.40 -27.66
CA ILE A 109 11.15 5.45 -26.74
C ILE A 109 9.63 5.40 -26.52
N ALA A 110 8.84 5.22 -27.58
CA ALA A 110 7.38 5.10 -27.46
C ALA A 110 6.95 3.88 -26.63
N ILE A 111 7.63 2.73 -26.78
CA ILE A 111 7.37 1.55 -25.93
C ILE A 111 7.73 1.87 -24.48
N TYR A 112 8.90 2.46 -24.24
CA TYR A 112 9.36 2.80 -22.89
C TYR A 112 8.38 3.75 -22.18
N GLU A 113 7.94 4.81 -22.86
CA GLU A 113 6.99 5.80 -22.34
C GLU A 113 5.60 5.20 -22.10
N LYS A 114 5.14 4.27 -22.94
CA LYS A 114 3.88 3.54 -22.75
C LYS A 114 3.88 2.78 -21.42
N TYR A 115 4.94 2.03 -21.12
CA TYR A 115 5.04 1.29 -19.85
C TYR A 115 5.23 2.21 -18.65
N GLY A 116 5.98 3.31 -18.81
CA GLY A 116 6.08 4.35 -17.79
C GLY A 116 4.73 4.98 -17.47
N TYR A 117 3.92 5.29 -18.49
CA TYR A 117 2.58 5.83 -18.33
C TYR A 117 1.64 4.84 -17.63
N ILE A 118 1.69 3.55 -17.98
CA ILE A 118 0.92 2.51 -17.29
C ILE A 118 1.30 2.44 -15.81
N GLY A 119 2.61 2.45 -15.50
CA GLY A 119 3.11 2.48 -14.13
C GLY A 119 2.59 3.69 -13.35
N LYS A 120 2.63 4.88 -13.96
CA LYS A 120 2.10 6.13 -13.39
C LYS A 120 0.59 6.09 -13.13
N CYS A 121 -0.19 5.53 -14.05
CA CYS A 121 -1.63 5.39 -13.87
C CYS A 121 -1.99 4.38 -12.77
N ILE A 122 -1.22 3.30 -12.65
CA ILE A 122 -1.39 2.35 -11.54
C ILE A 122 -1.02 3.01 -10.21
N SER A 123 0.12 3.70 -10.13
CA SER A 123 0.51 4.40 -8.89
C SER A 123 -0.52 5.45 -8.51
N ALA A 124 -0.97 6.30 -9.43
CA ALA A 124 -2.01 7.29 -9.18
C ALA A 124 -3.31 6.66 -8.63
N ARG A 125 -3.84 5.62 -9.29
CA ARG A 125 -5.07 4.94 -8.84
C ARG A 125 -4.94 4.35 -7.44
N VAL A 126 -3.82 3.67 -7.16
CA VAL A 126 -3.57 3.10 -5.83
C VAL A 126 -3.45 4.20 -4.79
N THR A 127 -2.71 5.29 -5.07
CA THR A 127 -2.58 6.41 -4.13
C THR A 127 -3.92 7.09 -3.82
N ILE A 128 -4.77 7.31 -4.83
CA ILE A 128 -6.10 7.90 -4.65
C ILE A 128 -6.97 6.98 -3.79
N PHE A 129 -6.98 5.68 -4.09
CA PHE A 129 -7.72 4.70 -3.30
C PHE A 129 -7.29 4.69 -1.83
N THR A 130 -5.98 4.74 -1.57
CA THR A 130 -5.44 4.83 -0.20
C THR A 130 -5.85 6.11 0.50
N ILE A 131 -5.77 7.27 -0.17
CA ILE A 131 -6.16 8.57 0.41
C ILE A 131 -7.65 8.57 0.77
N CYS A 132 -8.50 8.08 -0.14
CA CYS A 132 -9.95 7.94 0.13
C CYS A 132 -10.20 6.99 1.31
N GLY A 133 -9.53 5.83 1.34
CA GLY A 133 -9.64 4.87 2.43
C GLY A 133 -9.26 5.45 3.79
N LEU A 134 -8.16 6.22 3.85
CA LEU A 134 -7.76 6.94 5.05
C LEU A 134 -8.82 7.97 5.45
N PHE A 135 -9.35 8.76 4.52
CA PHE A 135 -10.39 9.76 4.80
C PHE A 135 -11.66 9.14 5.41
N PHE A 136 -12.15 8.04 4.84
CA PHE A 136 -13.29 7.31 5.41
C PHE A 136 -12.97 6.74 6.79
N ASN A 137 -11.75 6.24 7.01
CA ASN A 137 -11.32 5.75 8.31
C ASN A 137 -11.31 6.88 9.36
N PHE A 138 -10.81 8.08 9.01
CA PHE A 138 -10.89 9.27 9.87
C PHE A 138 -12.35 9.61 10.22
N ILE A 139 -13.26 9.59 9.25
CA ILE A 139 -14.68 9.85 9.52
C ILE A 139 -15.25 8.81 10.49
N ILE A 140 -15.05 7.52 10.23
CA ILE A 140 -15.61 6.45 11.06
C ILE A 140 -15.10 6.54 12.50
N ILE A 141 -13.79 6.79 12.68
CA ILE A 141 -13.18 6.86 14.01
C ILE A 141 -13.58 8.15 14.76
N TYR A 142 -13.59 9.30 14.09
CA TYR A 142 -13.75 10.60 14.78
C TYR A 142 -15.17 11.18 14.75
N SER A 143 -16.02 10.78 13.80
CA SER A 143 -17.44 11.18 13.74
C SER A 143 -18.19 11.02 15.07
N PRO A 144 -18.10 9.87 15.79
CA PRO A 144 -18.84 9.72 17.05
C PRO A 144 -18.44 10.76 18.09
N PHE A 145 -17.17 11.18 18.15
CA PHE A 145 -16.71 12.20 19.10
C PHE A 145 -17.21 13.61 18.74
N ILE A 146 -17.28 13.94 17.45
CA ILE A 146 -17.80 15.25 17.00
C ILE A 146 -19.31 15.31 17.24
N LEU A 147 -20.03 14.23 16.96
CA LEU A 147 -21.47 14.14 17.17
C LEU A 147 -21.85 14.21 18.65
N ASP A 148 -21.05 13.64 19.55
CA ASP A 148 -21.28 13.70 20.99
C ASP A 148 -21.18 15.14 21.53
N VAL A 149 -20.22 15.94 21.04
CA VAL A 149 -20.08 17.36 21.40
C VAL A 149 -21.23 18.22 20.86
N VAL A 150 -21.72 17.94 19.65
CA VAL A 150 -22.74 18.76 18.97
C VAL A 150 -24.17 18.35 19.34
N ILE A 151 -24.42 17.05 19.54
CA ILE A 151 -25.73 16.47 19.84
C ILE A 151 -25.58 15.47 21.01
N PRO A 152 -25.54 15.95 22.26
CA PRO A 152 -25.28 15.12 23.45
C PRO A 152 -26.38 14.11 23.79
N LYS A 153 -27.43 13.96 22.96
CA LYS A 153 -28.52 13.00 23.17
C LYS A 153 -28.27 11.62 22.54
N ASN A 154 -27.20 11.44 21.76
CA ASN A 154 -26.87 10.16 21.11
C ASN A 154 -25.75 9.42 21.86
N GLU A 155 -25.94 9.25 23.18
CA GLU A 155 -24.96 8.72 24.13
C GLU A 155 -24.46 7.29 23.77
N SER A 156 -25.19 6.54 22.95
CA SER A 156 -24.93 5.11 22.73
C SER A 156 -23.64 4.79 21.96
N TYR A 157 -23.23 5.61 20.99
CA TYR A 157 -22.16 5.20 20.05
C TYR A 157 -20.74 5.58 20.50
N ALA A 158 -20.56 6.76 21.12
CA ALA A 158 -19.27 7.18 21.68
C ALA A 158 -18.90 6.36 22.93
N ILE A 159 -19.89 6.08 23.78
CA ILE A 159 -19.75 5.18 24.94
C ILE A 159 -19.41 3.77 24.45
N PHE A 160 -20.05 3.24 23.41
CA PHE A 160 -19.72 1.93 22.85
C PHE A 160 -18.29 1.84 22.32
N MET A 161 -17.82 2.86 21.59
CA MET A 161 -16.43 2.90 21.11
C MET A 161 -15.41 3.03 22.26
N MET A 162 -15.74 3.84 23.26
CA MET A 162 -14.97 3.96 24.49
C MET A 162 -14.92 2.62 25.24
N GLU A 163 -16.05 1.94 25.41
CA GLU A 163 -16.16 0.65 26.09
C GLU A 163 -15.42 -0.47 25.32
N ILE A 164 -15.47 -0.47 23.97
CA ILE A 164 -14.64 -1.38 23.17
C ILE A 164 -13.17 -1.15 23.46
N VAL A 165 -12.68 0.09 23.42
CA VAL A 165 -11.24 0.39 23.59
C VAL A 165 -10.80 0.17 25.03
N THR A 166 -11.59 0.57 26.02
CA THR A 166 -11.26 0.39 27.45
C THR A 166 -11.35 -1.07 27.86
N LYS A 167 -12.29 -1.86 27.32
CA LYS A 167 -12.40 -3.30 27.57
C LYS A 167 -11.36 -4.11 26.80
N TYR A 168 -11.06 -3.73 25.55
CA TYR A 168 -10.08 -4.43 24.71
C TYR A 168 -8.63 -4.15 25.17
N PHE A 169 -8.31 -2.89 25.51
CA PHE A 169 -6.97 -2.52 25.95
C PHE A 169 -6.81 -2.49 27.47
N VAL A 170 -7.88 -2.60 28.26
CA VAL A 170 -7.86 -2.53 29.73
C VAL A 170 -7.10 -1.28 30.19
N VAL A 171 -7.51 -0.13 29.63
CA VAL A 171 -6.91 1.18 29.91
C VAL A 171 -7.95 2.10 30.54
N SER A 172 -7.48 2.92 31.50
CA SER A 172 -8.28 3.96 32.13
C SER A 172 -8.89 4.92 31.10
N GLU A 173 -10.16 5.25 31.32
CA GLU A 173 -10.96 6.20 30.54
C GLU A 173 -10.27 7.54 30.28
N LYS A 174 -9.34 7.97 31.13
CA LYS A 174 -8.59 9.22 30.91
C LYS A 174 -7.68 9.19 29.68
N TYR A 175 -7.23 8.01 29.24
CA TYR A 175 -6.21 7.88 28.19
C TYR A 175 -6.71 7.26 26.88
N TYR A 176 -8.00 6.89 26.78
CA TYR A 176 -8.51 6.16 25.61
C TYR A 176 -8.35 6.97 24.31
N PHE A 177 -8.62 8.28 24.33
CA PHE A 177 -8.57 9.12 23.13
C PHE A 177 -7.14 9.22 22.57
N LEU A 178 -6.14 9.34 23.45
CA LEU A 178 -4.74 9.38 23.06
C LEU A 178 -4.31 8.07 22.39
N ILE A 179 -4.77 6.92 22.90
CA ILE A 179 -4.48 5.61 22.32
C ILE A 179 -5.12 5.47 20.94
N ILE A 180 -6.39 5.87 20.77
CA ILE A 180 -7.07 5.85 19.46
C ILE A 180 -6.30 6.69 18.44
N VAL A 181 -5.89 7.91 18.82
CA VAL A 181 -5.11 8.80 17.96
C VAL A 181 -3.75 8.18 17.62
N HIS A 182 -3.04 7.61 18.60
CA HIS A 182 -1.76 6.94 18.37
C HIS A 182 -1.91 5.73 17.42
N MET A 183 -2.90 4.88 17.65
CA MET A 183 -3.17 3.71 16.80
C MET A 183 -3.54 4.12 15.38
N ASN A 184 -4.43 5.09 15.21
CA ASN A 184 -4.80 5.57 13.89
C ASN A 184 -3.62 6.23 13.15
N ALA A 185 -2.80 7.01 13.86
CA ALA A 185 -1.61 7.62 13.29
C ALA A 185 -0.61 6.55 12.79
N THR A 186 -0.34 5.52 13.59
CA THR A 186 0.56 4.43 13.21
C THR A 186 0.04 3.61 12.02
N PHE A 187 -1.27 3.33 12.01
CA PHE A 187 -1.94 2.64 10.90
C PHE A 187 -1.83 3.45 9.61
N SER A 188 -2.09 4.76 9.69
CA SER A 188 -1.98 5.69 8.56
C SER A 188 -0.56 5.73 8.00
N VAL A 189 0.45 5.86 8.87
CA VAL A 189 1.88 5.86 8.47
C VAL A 189 2.25 4.54 7.78
N GLY A 190 1.88 3.41 8.37
CA GLY A 190 2.16 2.09 7.81
C GLY A 190 1.55 1.90 6.42
N LEU A 191 0.30 2.32 6.22
CA LEU A 191 -0.37 2.25 4.93
C LEU A 191 0.25 3.17 3.87
N ILE A 192 0.64 4.40 4.24
CA ILE A 192 1.30 5.34 3.31
C ILE A 192 2.64 4.76 2.83
N VAL A 193 3.42 4.16 3.75
CA VAL A 193 4.70 3.54 3.39
C VAL A 193 4.49 2.30 2.52
N LEU A 194 3.56 1.42 2.90
CA LEU A 194 3.26 0.21 2.12
C LEU A 194 2.84 0.55 0.69
N THR A 195 1.99 1.58 0.54
CA THR A 195 1.49 2.01 -0.76
C THR A 195 2.56 2.67 -1.59
N GLY A 196 3.33 3.62 -1.03
CA GLY A 196 4.41 4.27 -1.76
C GLY A 196 5.53 3.31 -2.21
N THR A 197 5.89 2.35 -1.36
CA THR A 197 6.90 1.34 -1.69
C THR A 197 6.36 0.29 -2.67
N GLY A 198 5.13 -0.18 -2.48
CA GLY A 198 4.46 -1.13 -3.36
C GLY A 198 4.26 -0.59 -4.78
N THR A 199 3.78 0.66 -4.91
CA THR A 199 3.61 1.30 -6.22
C THR A 199 4.94 1.55 -6.92
N MET A 200 6.01 1.80 -6.18
CA MET A 200 7.36 1.95 -6.73
C MET A 200 7.88 0.62 -7.29
N MET A 201 7.70 -0.48 -6.55
CA MET A 201 8.05 -1.83 -7.03
C MET A 201 7.24 -2.24 -8.27
N ILE A 202 5.93 -1.98 -8.29
CA ILE A 202 5.08 -2.27 -9.46
C ILE A 202 5.54 -1.46 -10.68
N SER A 203 5.91 -0.19 -10.47
CA SER A 203 6.42 0.67 -11.56
C SER A 203 7.71 0.11 -12.14
N TYR A 204 8.66 -0.33 -11.29
CA TYR A 204 9.88 -0.98 -11.76
C TYR A 204 9.60 -2.25 -12.56
N PHE A 205 8.68 -3.08 -12.08
CA PHE A 205 8.27 -4.27 -12.79
C PHE A 205 7.70 -3.94 -14.18
N LYS A 206 6.88 -2.89 -14.30
CA LYS A 206 6.36 -2.43 -15.60
C LYS A 206 7.47 -1.92 -16.52
N TYR A 207 8.45 -1.19 -16.01
CA TYR A 207 9.62 -0.80 -16.81
C TYR A 207 10.45 -2.00 -17.27
N ALA A 208 10.65 -3.00 -16.41
CA ALA A 208 11.31 -4.25 -16.79
C ALA A 208 10.55 -4.95 -17.93
N CYS A 209 9.22 -5.04 -17.86
CA CYS A 209 8.40 -5.55 -18.96
C CYS A 209 8.60 -4.74 -20.25
N GLY A 210 8.64 -3.40 -20.17
CA GLY A 210 8.89 -2.54 -21.33
C GLY A 210 10.27 -2.77 -21.95
N MET A 211 11.30 -3.00 -21.13
CA MET A 211 12.64 -3.35 -21.62
C MET A 211 12.67 -4.69 -22.35
N PHE A 212 11.94 -5.69 -21.86
CA PHE A 212 11.81 -6.97 -22.58
C PHE A 212 11.11 -6.80 -23.93
N GLU A 213 10.11 -5.91 -24.02
CA GLU A 213 9.43 -5.61 -25.29
C GLU A 213 10.35 -4.90 -26.28
N ILE A 214 11.20 -3.97 -25.82
CA ILE A 214 12.22 -3.30 -26.64
C ILE A 214 13.24 -4.32 -27.18
N THR A 215 13.78 -5.17 -26.30
CA THR A 215 14.76 -6.21 -26.72
C THR A 215 14.15 -7.12 -27.78
N ARG A 216 12.89 -7.53 -27.61
CA ARG A 216 12.18 -8.34 -28.58
C ARG A 216 11.93 -7.61 -29.91
N TYR A 217 11.63 -6.31 -29.88
CA TYR A 217 11.48 -5.50 -31.09
C TYR A 217 12.78 -5.46 -31.90
N ASN A 218 13.92 -5.37 -31.23
CA ASN A 218 15.24 -5.33 -31.86
C ASN A 218 15.78 -6.70 -32.27
N VAL A 219 15.28 -7.78 -31.68
CA VAL A 219 15.63 -9.14 -32.11
C VAL A 219 15.03 -9.35 -33.51
N SER A 220 15.91 -9.65 -34.46
CA SER A 220 15.57 -10.12 -35.80
C SER A 220 14.89 -11.49 -35.69
N TRP A 221 13.65 -11.52 -35.22
CA TRP A 221 12.87 -12.74 -34.94
C TRP A 221 12.79 -13.64 -36.18
N TYR A 222 12.79 -13.05 -37.38
CA TYR A 222 12.78 -13.74 -38.66
C TYR A 222 14.11 -14.48 -38.98
N LEU A 223 15.22 -14.12 -38.33
CA LEU A 223 16.51 -14.82 -38.44
C LEU A 223 16.73 -15.86 -37.32
N ALA A 224 15.88 -15.87 -36.29
CA ALA A 224 16.00 -16.81 -35.20
C ALA A 224 15.49 -18.21 -35.60
N PRO A 225 16.09 -19.30 -35.07
CA PRO A 225 15.59 -20.66 -35.24
C PRO A 225 14.09 -20.80 -34.92
N VAL A 226 13.40 -21.72 -35.60
CA VAL A 226 11.93 -21.90 -35.54
C VAL A 226 11.42 -22.13 -34.11
N ASP A 227 12.21 -22.78 -33.25
CA ASP A 227 11.85 -23.02 -31.85
C ASP A 227 11.82 -21.72 -31.02
N ILE A 228 12.76 -20.81 -31.28
CA ILE A 228 12.82 -19.49 -30.64
C ILE A 228 11.68 -18.60 -31.17
N GLN A 229 11.36 -18.68 -32.46
CA GLN A 229 10.21 -17.97 -33.04
C GLN A 229 8.89 -18.38 -32.38
N LYS A 230 8.66 -19.68 -32.16
CA LYS A 230 7.49 -20.19 -31.44
C LYS A 230 7.44 -19.68 -30.00
N MET A 231 8.58 -19.63 -29.32
CA MET A 231 8.68 -19.08 -27.96
C MET A 231 8.36 -17.58 -27.92
N ILE A 232 8.88 -16.81 -28.89
CA ILE A 232 8.56 -15.38 -29.04
C ILE A 232 7.07 -15.20 -29.32
N LEU A 233 6.46 -16.04 -30.17
CA LEU A 233 5.03 -15.96 -30.49
C LEU A 233 4.17 -16.28 -29.25
N PHE A 234 4.59 -17.25 -28.43
CA PHE A 234 3.96 -17.54 -27.14
C PHE A 234 4.08 -16.36 -26.16
N LEU A 235 5.26 -15.71 -26.10
CA LEU A 235 5.47 -14.50 -25.31
C LEU A 235 4.67 -13.29 -25.85
N LEU A 236 4.46 -13.18 -27.17
CA LEU A 236 3.57 -12.18 -27.83
C LEU A 236 2.14 -12.38 -27.35
N GLN A 237 1.66 -13.62 -27.43
CA GLN A 237 0.31 -14.02 -27.06
C GLN A 237 0.05 -13.90 -25.55
N ARG A 238 1.08 -14.10 -24.71
CA ARG A 238 0.98 -13.96 -23.27
C ARG A 238 1.12 -12.50 -22.80
N GLY A 239 1.92 -11.69 -23.48
CA GLY A 239 2.08 -10.26 -23.20
C GLY A 239 0.88 -9.41 -23.62
N SER A 240 0.09 -9.86 -24.61
CA SER A 240 -1.17 -9.20 -25.02
C SER A 240 -2.36 -9.55 -24.15
N ARG A 241 -2.29 -10.60 -23.32
CA ARG A 241 -3.32 -10.90 -22.32
C ARG A 241 -3.12 -10.00 -21.10
N THR A 242 -4.19 -9.32 -20.71
CA THR A 242 -4.25 -8.56 -19.45
C THR A 242 -3.83 -9.49 -18.31
N PHE A 243 -2.75 -9.13 -17.59
CA PHE A 243 -2.31 -9.85 -16.40
C PHE A 243 -3.44 -9.81 -15.37
N THR A 244 -4.20 -10.89 -15.29
CA THR A 244 -5.21 -11.13 -14.28
C THR A 244 -4.60 -12.02 -13.20
N LEU A 245 -4.56 -11.51 -11.97
CA LEU A 245 -4.10 -12.28 -10.81
C LEU A 245 -5.22 -13.26 -10.42
N ASN A 246 -5.19 -14.49 -10.94
CA ASN A 246 -6.11 -15.53 -10.52
C ASN A 246 -5.62 -16.15 -9.20
N VAL A 247 -6.38 -15.97 -8.12
CA VAL A 247 -6.14 -16.69 -6.86
C VAL A 247 -6.86 -18.03 -6.93
N GLY A 248 -6.10 -19.11 -7.06
CA GLY A 248 -6.62 -20.50 -7.00
C GLY A 248 -7.59 -20.92 -8.10
N GLY A 249 -7.73 -20.15 -9.19
CA GLY A 249 -8.68 -20.43 -10.28
C GLY A 249 -10.15 -20.07 -9.99
N LEU A 250 -10.45 -19.58 -8.78
CA LEU A 250 -11.80 -19.20 -8.35
C LEU A 250 -12.07 -17.71 -8.47
N PHE A 251 -11.04 -16.87 -8.27
CA PHE A 251 -11.19 -15.42 -8.29
C PHE A 251 -10.14 -14.76 -9.19
N THR A 252 -10.63 -14.03 -10.18
CA THR A 252 -9.83 -13.10 -10.97
C THR A 252 -9.74 -11.80 -10.19
N ALA A 253 -8.56 -11.47 -9.65
CA ALA A 253 -8.31 -10.19 -8.99
C ALA A 253 -8.40 -9.07 -10.04
N SER A 254 -9.60 -8.53 -10.18
CA SER A 254 -9.97 -7.43 -11.06
C SER A 254 -10.76 -6.39 -10.26
N PHE A 255 -10.83 -5.16 -10.77
CA PHE A 255 -11.69 -4.11 -10.20
C PHE A 255 -13.17 -4.52 -10.17
N GLU A 256 -13.58 -5.38 -11.10
CA GLU A 256 -14.93 -5.92 -11.18
C GLU A 256 -15.22 -6.87 -10.02
N CYS A 257 -14.27 -7.75 -9.66
CA CYS A 257 -14.37 -8.62 -8.49
C CYS A 257 -14.43 -7.83 -7.17
N PHE A 258 -13.68 -6.73 -7.07
CA PHE A 258 -13.75 -5.86 -5.89
C PHE A 258 -15.10 -5.15 -5.80
N ALA A 259 -15.65 -4.69 -6.93
CA ALA A 259 -16.96 -4.06 -6.98
C ALA A 259 -18.08 -5.04 -6.59
N THR A 260 -18.05 -6.28 -7.08
CA THR A 260 -19.03 -7.32 -6.70
C THR A 260 -18.90 -7.74 -5.24
N MET A 261 -17.68 -7.80 -4.71
CA MET A 261 -17.47 -8.08 -3.28
C MET A 261 -18.02 -6.94 -2.41
N THR A 262 -17.77 -5.69 -2.80
CA THR A 262 -18.26 -4.51 -2.08
C THR A 262 -19.79 -4.43 -2.13
N SER A 263 -20.39 -4.68 -3.31
CA SER A 263 -21.86 -4.70 -3.44
C SER A 263 -22.48 -5.84 -2.64
N ALA A 264 -21.88 -7.04 -2.65
CA ALA A 264 -22.34 -8.17 -1.85
C ALA A 264 -22.25 -7.86 -0.34
N SER A 265 -21.17 -7.25 0.13
CA SER A 265 -21.06 -6.81 1.52
C SER A 265 -22.13 -5.80 1.89
N VAL A 266 -22.35 -4.76 1.08
CA VAL A 266 -23.39 -3.75 1.31
C VAL A 266 -24.79 -4.40 1.33
N SER A 267 -25.08 -5.33 0.42
CA SER A 267 -26.33 -6.07 0.39
C SER A 267 -26.52 -6.93 1.64
N TYR A 268 -25.47 -7.62 2.10
CA TYR A 268 -25.51 -8.41 3.33
C TYR A 268 -25.75 -7.54 4.57
N PHE A 269 -25.07 -6.40 4.67
CA PHE A 269 -25.29 -5.43 5.76
C PHE A 269 -26.72 -4.90 5.73
N THR A 270 -27.25 -4.58 4.55
CA THR A 270 -28.62 -4.06 4.39
C THR A 270 -29.66 -5.12 4.79
N PHE A 271 -29.44 -6.37 4.40
CA PHE A 271 -30.31 -7.49 4.76
C PHE A 271 -30.32 -7.76 6.27
N MET A 272 -29.14 -7.81 6.90
CA MET A 272 -29.03 -7.97 8.35
C MET A 272 -29.73 -6.84 9.11
N TYR A 273 -29.60 -5.61 8.62
CA TYR A 273 -30.29 -4.46 9.20
C TYR A 273 -31.82 -4.56 9.07
N SER A 274 -32.32 -5.07 7.92
CA SER A 274 -33.76 -5.26 7.69
C SER A 274 -34.40 -6.38 8.53
N ILE A 275 -33.60 -7.34 9.01
CA ILE A 275 -34.08 -8.44 9.89
C ILE A 275 -34.13 -8.00 11.36
N GLN A 276 -33.38 -6.96 11.74
CA GLN A 276 -33.37 -6.42 13.09
C GLN A 276 -34.49 -5.40 13.37
N GLN A 277 -35.33 -5.12 12.38
CA GLN A 277 -36.48 -4.21 12.44
C GLN A 277 -37.79 -5.01 12.49
#